data_AF-A0A2E0QXD8-F1
#
_entry.id   AF-A0A2E0QXD8-F1
#
_cell.length_a   1.000
_cell.length_b   1.000
_cell.length_c   1.000
_cell.angle_alpha   90.00
_cell.angle_beta   90.00
_cell.angle_gamma   90.00
#
_symmetry.space_group_name_H-M   'P 1'
#
loop_
_entity.id
_entity.type
_entity.pdbx_description
1 polymer ?
#
loop_
_entity_poly.entity_id
_entity_poly.type
_entity_poly.pdbx_seq_one_letter_code
_entity_poly.pdbx_strand_id
1 'polypeptide(L)'
;MDTPPVGLLAAIHADYIQPNRWVAWADRQIGHTKEPPMWLIDLSLARDTSAAWNAISESIHDTPELPLRELDEIALGLIALKYFEGEIEFSTFLHRAGDHTDPSSCSTDCEYFYHHLNRYLSAPSPRDYEDRAAPEIRQYLKEAIDLAQVAKAQIKPVTEQAGGHQNPTRPEST
;
A
#
# COMPACT_ATOMS: atom_id res chain seq x y z
N MET A 1 16.60 5.13 12.88
CA MET A 1 15.52 5.60 11.99
C MET A 1 14.58 6.32 12.93
N ASP A 2 14.57 7.64 12.86
CA ASP A 2 13.97 8.44 13.93
C ASP A 2 12.49 8.71 13.63
N THR A 3 12.14 8.73 12.35
CA THR A 3 10.76 8.88 11.86
C THR A 3 10.37 7.72 10.94
N PRO A 4 9.09 7.32 10.95
CA PRO A 4 8.56 6.37 9.98
C PRO A 4 8.47 7.02 8.59
N PRO A 5 8.67 6.25 7.50
CA PRO A 5 8.54 6.76 6.14
C PRO A 5 7.07 6.95 5.75
N VAL A 6 6.76 8.07 5.06
CA VAL A 6 5.40 8.37 4.54
C VAL A 6 4.86 7.24 3.67
N GLY A 7 5.71 6.63 2.86
CA GLY A 7 5.31 5.48 2.04
C GLY A 7 4.82 4.28 2.84
N LEU A 8 5.32 4.06 4.07
CA LEU A 8 4.85 2.96 4.93
C LEU A 8 3.45 3.23 5.45
N LEU A 9 3.18 4.47 5.89
CA LEU A 9 1.84 4.85 6.34
C LEU A 9 0.83 4.74 5.19
N ALA A 10 1.18 5.25 4.00
CA ALA A 10 0.34 5.15 2.81
C ALA A 10 0.06 3.68 2.44
N ALA A 11 1.06 2.82 2.53
CA ALA A 11 0.94 1.40 2.18
C ALA A 11 0.13 0.59 3.20
N ILE A 12 0.18 0.97 4.48
CA ILE A 12 -0.72 0.42 5.50
C ILE A 12 -2.15 0.86 5.21
N HIS A 13 -2.35 2.16 4.97
CA HIS A 13 -3.66 2.75 4.69
C HIS A 13 -4.34 2.14 3.45
N ALA A 14 -3.56 1.91 2.39
CA ALA A 14 -4.01 1.29 1.15
C ALA A 14 -4.19 -0.24 1.21
N ASP A 15 -3.95 -0.89 2.36
CA ASP A 15 -3.86 -2.36 2.47
C ASP A 15 -2.91 -2.96 1.40
N TYR A 16 -1.82 -2.24 1.12
CA TYR A 16 -0.79 -2.62 0.16
C TYR A 16 0.20 -3.63 0.76
N ILE A 17 0.47 -3.50 2.06
CA ILE A 17 1.31 -4.42 2.83
C ILE A 17 0.39 -5.20 3.78
N GLN A 18 0.69 -6.47 4.05
CA GLN A 18 -0.06 -7.26 5.03
C GLN A 18 0.54 -7.15 6.45
N PRO A 19 -0.24 -7.40 7.52
CA PRO A 19 0.25 -7.25 8.89
C PRO A 19 1.51 -8.02 9.24
N ASN A 20 1.61 -9.26 8.78
CA ASN A 20 2.79 -10.08 8.99
C ASN A 20 4.08 -9.47 8.40
N ARG A 21 4.00 -8.66 7.35
CA ARG A 21 5.16 -8.05 6.68
C ARG A 21 5.71 -6.87 7.46
N TRP A 22 4.86 -5.92 7.86
CA TRP A 22 5.33 -4.77 8.63
C TRP A 22 5.78 -5.17 10.03
N VAL A 23 5.10 -6.15 10.66
CA VAL A 23 5.51 -6.69 11.97
C VAL A 23 6.90 -7.30 11.88
N ALA A 24 7.13 -8.20 10.92
CA ALA A 24 8.43 -8.86 10.75
C ALA A 24 9.56 -7.88 10.40
N TRP A 25 9.24 -6.83 9.63
CA TRP A 25 10.17 -5.75 9.35
C TRP A 25 10.49 -4.95 10.61
N ALA A 26 9.47 -4.56 11.39
CA ALA A 26 9.64 -3.78 12.62
C ALA A 26 10.48 -4.53 13.66
N ASP A 27 10.18 -5.81 13.91
CA ASP A 27 10.96 -6.67 14.82
C ASP A 27 12.45 -6.73 14.44
N ARG A 28 12.73 -6.80 13.13
CA ARG A 28 14.10 -6.78 12.62
C ARG A 28 14.77 -5.43 12.86
N GLN A 29 14.08 -4.32 12.63
CA GLN A 29 14.66 -3.00 12.87
C GLN A 29 14.95 -2.79 14.36
N ILE A 30 14.07 -3.26 15.24
CA ILE A 30 14.27 -3.28 16.71
C ILE A 30 15.55 -4.05 17.06
N GLY A 31 15.75 -5.24 16.50
CA GLY A 31 16.95 -6.05 16.76
C GLY A 31 18.27 -5.40 16.34
N HIS A 32 18.25 -4.42 15.43
CA HIS A 32 19.43 -3.69 14.97
C HIS A 32 19.54 -2.27 15.56
N THR A 33 18.56 -1.84 16.36
CA THR A 33 18.51 -0.49 16.92
C THR A 33 18.73 -0.57 18.42
N LYS A 34 19.81 0.07 18.92
CA LYS A 34 20.15 0.04 20.35
C LYS A 34 19.03 0.62 21.24
N GLU A 35 18.41 1.70 20.77
CA GLU A 35 17.31 2.41 21.44
C GLU A 35 16.20 2.65 20.41
N PRO A 36 15.32 1.66 20.17
CA PRO A 36 14.28 1.77 19.14
C PRO A 36 13.24 2.83 19.55
N PRO A 37 12.77 3.67 18.60
CA PRO A 37 11.72 4.64 18.88
C PRO A 37 10.38 3.93 19.14
N MET A 38 9.50 4.58 19.90
CA MET A 38 8.25 3.96 20.35
C MET A 38 7.34 3.53 19.20
N TRP A 39 7.23 4.34 18.14
CA TRP A 39 6.43 4.01 16.95
C TRP A 39 6.83 2.67 16.33
N LEU A 40 8.13 2.33 16.38
CA LEU A 40 8.64 1.09 15.79
C LEU A 40 8.30 -0.13 16.67
N ILE A 41 8.31 0.05 17.99
CA ILE A 41 7.86 -0.96 18.96
C ILE A 41 6.35 -1.19 18.79
N ASP A 42 5.56 -0.12 18.76
CA ASP A 42 4.11 -0.20 18.62
C ASP A 42 3.72 -0.86 17.28
N LEU A 43 4.44 -0.53 16.20
CA LEU A 43 4.22 -1.15 14.89
C LEU A 43 4.51 -2.67 14.90
N SER A 44 5.48 -3.13 15.69
CA SER A 44 5.80 -4.56 15.81
C SER A 44 4.72 -5.35 16.57
N LEU A 45 3.91 -4.63 17.37
CA LEU A 45 2.75 -5.19 18.07
C LEU A 45 1.45 -5.05 17.29
N ALA A 46 1.39 -4.18 16.27
CA ALA A 46 0.20 -3.89 15.48
C ALA A 46 -0.26 -5.07 14.63
N ARG A 47 -1.42 -5.64 14.97
CA ARG A 47 -2.00 -6.83 14.31
C ARG A 47 -2.94 -6.53 13.15
N ASP A 48 -3.34 -5.27 13.01
CA ASP A 48 -4.24 -4.80 11.97
C ASP A 48 -3.84 -3.39 11.51
N THR A 49 -4.47 -2.96 10.42
CA THR A 49 -4.22 -1.66 9.78
C THR A 49 -4.49 -0.48 10.72
N SER A 50 -5.51 -0.57 11.58
CA SER A 50 -5.87 0.53 12.49
C SER A 50 -4.82 0.71 13.58
N ALA A 51 -4.38 -0.39 14.20
CA ALA A 51 -3.29 -0.37 15.16
C ALA A 51 -1.98 0.12 14.53
N ALA A 52 -1.68 -0.32 13.30
CA ALA A 52 -0.46 0.07 12.60
C ALA A 52 -0.48 1.55 12.19
N TRP A 53 -1.64 2.07 11.78
CA TRP A 53 -1.86 3.49 11.54
C TRP A 53 -1.58 4.31 12.80
N ASN A 54 -2.22 3.97 13.92
CA ASN A 54 -2.07 4.70 15.18
C ASN A 54 -0.62 4.70 15.70
N ALA A 55 0.09 3.58 15.52
CA ALA A 55 1.50 3.47 15.91
C ALA A 55 2.40 4.48 15.17
N ILE A 56 2.06 4.81 13.92
CA ILE A 56 2.92 5.57 13.01
C ILE A 56 2.48 7.03 12.88
N SER A 57 1.17 7.30 12.86
CA SER A 57 0.60 8.57 12.40
C SER A 57 1.05 9.78 13.21
N GLU A 58 1.32 9.62 14.51
CA GLU A 58 1.78 10.72 15.36
C GLU A 58 3.27 11.02 15.22
N SER A 59 4.05 10.04 14.76
CA SER A 59 5.52 10.16 14.63
C SER A 59 5.95 10.53 13.20
N ILE A 60 5.02 10.59 12.26
CA ILE A 60 5.32 10.86 10.86
C ILE A 60 5.53 12.34 10.60
N HIS A 61 6.48 12.65 9.73
CA HIS A 61 6.81 14.02 9.35
C HIS A 61 6.82 14.14 7.83
N ASP A 62 6.53 15.35 7.37
CA ASP A 62 6.52 15.70 5.96
C ASP A 62 7.90 15.48 5.34
N THR A 63 7.97 14.86 4.16
CA THR A 63 9.19 14.83 3.36
C THR A 63 8.97 15.52 2.02
N PRO A 64 10.00 16.18 1.45
CA PRO A 64 9.85 16.84 0.15
C PRO A 64 9.39 15.91 -0.98
N GLU A 65 9.76 14.64 -0.90
CA GLU A 65 9.45 13.63 -1.92
C GLU A 65 8.03 13.06 -1.78
N LEU A 66 7.51 12.97 -0.55
CA LEU A 66 6.17 12.45 -0.27
C LEU A 66 5.51 13.34 0.80
N PRO A 67 4.85 14.42 0.37
CA PRO A 67 4.17 15.28 1.32
C PRO A 67 3.00 14.56 1.98
N LEU A 68 2.80 14.72 3.29
CA LEU A 68 1.69 14.13 4.05
C LEU A 68 0.32 14.56 3.54
N ARG A 69 0.22 15.76 2.96
CA ARG A 69 -1.02 16.24 2.31
C ARG A 69 -1.41 15.42 1.08
N GLU A 70 -0.48 14.65 0.51
CA GLU A 70 -0.71 13.77 -0.64
C GLU A 70 -0.93 12.31 -0.20
N LEU A 71 -1.07 12.03 1.11
CA LEU A 71 -1.16 10.67 1.65
C LEU A 71 -2.29 9.85 1.00
N ASP A 72 -3.46 10.48 0.83
CA ASP A 72 -4.62 9.84 0.21
C ASP A 72 -4.36 9.54 -1.27
N GLU A 73 -3.69 10.44 -2.00
CA GLU A 73 -3.31 10.22 -3.40
C GLU A 73 -2.26 9.12 -3.56
N ILE A 74 -1.28 9.08 -2.66
CA ILE A 74 -0.28 8.01 -2.62
C ILE A 74 -0.98 6.67 -2.38
N ALA A 75 -1.92 6.61 -1.43
CA ALA A 75 -2.67 5.39 -1.12
C ALA A 75 -3.54 4.94 -2.31
N LEU A 76 -4.23 5.86 -2.98
CA LEU A 76 -4.99 5.58 -4.19
C LEU A 76 -4.08 5.01 -5.30
N GLY A 77 -2.91 5.62 -5.51
CA GLY A 77 -1.93 5.13 -6.46
C GLY A 77 -1.41 3.73 -6.12
N LEU A 78 -1.22 3.40 -4.83
CA LEU A 78 -0.83 2.05 -4.40
C LEU A 78 -1.93 1.02 -4.66
N ILE A 79 -3.20 1.37 -4.44
CA ILE A 79 -4.36 0.54 -4.81
C ILE A 79 -4.36 0.27 -6.33
N ALA A 80 -4.14 1.31 -7.13
CA ALA A 80 -4.04 1.21 -8.58
C ALA A 80 -2.85 0.33 -9.03
N LEU A 81 -1.69 0.47 -8.39
CA LEU A 81 -0.52 -0.37 -8.69
C LEU A 81 -0.80 -1.85 -8.45
N LYS A 82 -1.50 -2.24 -7.37
CA LYS A 82 -1.87 -3.66 -7.16
C LYS A 82 -2.64 -4.23 -8.35
N TYR A 83 -3.55 -3.45 -8.92
CA TYR A 83 -4.29 -3.88 -10.10
C TYR A 83 -3.40 -4.00 -11.34
N PHE A 84 -2.64 -2.95 -11.66
CA PHE A 84 -1.79 -2.96 -12.85
C PHE A 84 -0.63 -3.96 -12.78
N GLU A 85 -0.28 -4.41 -11.57
CA GLU A 85 0.69 -5.47 -11.32
C GLU A 85 0.05 -6.87 -11.30
N GLY A 86 -1.28 -6.96 -11.44
CA GLY A 86 -2.04 -8.21 -11.50
C GLY A 86 -2.26 -8.88 -10.14
N GLU A 87 -2.11 -8.15 -9.03
CA GLU A 87 -2.32 -8.68 -7.68
C GLU A 87 -3.80 -8.70 -7.27
N ILE A 88 -4.63 -7.87 -7.89
CA ILE A 88 -6.08 -7.81 -7.65
C ILE A 88 -6.84 -7.69 -8.97
N GLU A 89 -8.09 -8.17 -8.99
CA GLU A 89 -9.00 -8.08 -10.13
C GLU A 89 -9.54 -6.65 -10.31
N PHE A 90 -9.96 -6.32 -11.53
CA PHE A 90 -10.44 -4.96 -11.88
C PHE A 90 -11.64 -4.50 -11.04
N SER A 91 -12.61 -5.38 -10.78
CA SER A 91 -13.75 -5.05 -9.91
C SER A 91 -13.33 -4.76 -8.47
N THR A 92 -12.32 -5.47 -7.96
CA THR A 92 -11.78 -5.27 -6.62
C THR A 92 -11.03 -3.94 -6.55
N PHE A 93 -10.28 -3.61 -7.58
CA PHE A 93 -9.64 -2.30 -7.73
C PHE A 93 -10.65 -1.16 -7.71
N LEU A 94 -11.67 -1.21 -8.57
CA LEU A 94 -12.67 -0.14 -8.67
C LEU A 94 -13.44 0.02 -7.35
N HIS A 95 -13.78 -1.07 -6.69
CA HIS A 95 -14.46 -1.01 -5.40
C HIS A 95 -13.57 -0.38 -4.32
N ARG A 96 -12.33 -0.88 -4.15
CA ARG A 96 -11.37 -0.34 -3.17
C ARG A 96 -11.01 1.12 -3.43
N ALA A 97 -10.83 1.50 -4.70
CA ALA A 97 -10.55 2.88 -5.07
C ALA A 97 -11.74 3.79 -4.74
N GLY A 98 -12.97 3.36 -5.03
CA GLY A 98 -14.19 4.08 -4.66
C GLY A 98 -14.36 4.24 -3.15
N ASP A 99 -14.16 3.16 -2.38
CA ASP A 99 -14.21 3.18 -0.92
C ASP A 99 -13.14 4.13 -0.33
N HIS A 100 -11.95 4.16 -0.93
CA HIS A 100 -10.85 5.01 -0.50
C HIS A 100 -11.09 6.49 -0.80
N THR A 101 -11.67 6.82 -1.96
CA THR A 101 -11.89 8.22 -2.35
C THR A 101 -13.16 8.85 -1.75
N ASP A 102 -14.09 8.06 -1.22
CA ASP A 102 -15.33 8.58 -0.63
C ASP A 102 -15.11 9.43 0.65
N PRO A 103 -14.35 8.94 1.67
CA PRO A 103 -14.09 9.72 2.87
C PRO A 103 -12.82 10.60 2.81
N SER A 104 -12.07 10.57 1.70
CA SER A 104 -10.71 11.12 1.67
C SER A 104 -10.58 12.50 1.03
N SER A 105 -9.37 13.05 1.09
CA SER A 105 -9.02 14.35 0.50
C SER A 105 -8.46 14.24 -0.93
N CYS A 106 -8.62 13.07 -1.56
CA CYS A 106 -8.25 12.86 -2.96
C CYS A 106 -8.91 13.89 -3.88
N SER A 107 -8.18 14.28 -4.92
CA SER A 107 -8.67 15.07 -6.06
C SER A 107 -9.66 14.31 -6.93
N THR A 108 -9.60 12.97 -6.87
CA THR A 108 -10.51 12.07 -7.58
C THR A 108 -11.76 11.78 -6.74
N ASP A 109 -12.93 11.89 -7.37
CA ASP A 109 -14.23 11.57 -6.76
C ASP A 109 -14.50 10.05 -6.77
N CYS A 110 -15.09 9.52 -5.69
CA CYS A 110 -15.54 8.13 -5.61
C CYS A 110 -16.55 7.76 -6.69
N GLU A 111 -17.35 8.73 -7.16
CA GLU A 111 -18.31 8.53 -8.25
C GLU A 111 -17.63 8.03 -9.53
N TYR A 112 -16.38 8.46 -9.80
CA TYR A 112 -15.63 8.01 -10.96
C TYR A 112 -15.43 6.49 -10.95
N PHE A 113 -14.97 5.94 -9.82
CA PHE A 113 -14.72 4.52 -9.68
C PHE A 113 -16.00 3.70 -9.64
N TYR A 114 -17.02 4.15 -8.90
CA TYR A 114 -18.31 3.46 -8.85
C TYR A 114 -19.03 3.48 -10.21
N HIS A 115 -18.88 4.55 -10.99
CA HIS A 115 -19.37 4.58 -12.37
C HIS A 115 -18.73 3.48 -13.21
N HIS A 116 -17.41 3.35 -13.18
CA HIS A 116 -16.70 2.28 -13.89
C HIS A 116 -17.07 0.89 -13.36
N LEU A 117 -17.26 0.73 -12.04
CA LEU A 117 -17.65 -0.55 -11.43
C LEU A 117 -19.04 -0.99 -11.93
N ASN A 118 -20.01 -0.08 -11.91
CA ASN A 118 -21.36 -0.35 -12.39
C ASN A 118 -21.37 -0.73 -13.87
N ARG A 119 -20.56 -0.05 -14.70
CA ARG A 119 -20.45 -0.36 -16.12
C ARG A 119 -19.75 -1.70 -16.38
N TYR A 120 -18.73 -2.03 -15.60
CA TYR A 120 -18.05 -3.32 -15.68
C TYR A 120 -19.00 -4.48 -15.34
N LEU A 121 -19.72 -4.37 -14.22
CA LEU A 121 -20.66 -5.40 -13.75
C LEU A 121 -21.89 -5.57 -14.64
N SER A 122 -22.30 -4.52 -15.37
CA SER A 122 -23.45 -4.56 -16.29
C SER A 122 -23.06 -4.84 -17.75
N ALA A 123 -21.77 -4.91 -18.06
CA ALA A 123 -21.30 -5.11 -19.43
C ALA A 123 -21.63 -6.52 -19.94
N PRO A 124 -22.10 -6.69 -21.19
CA PRO A 124 -22.24 -8.01 -21.82
C PRO A 124 -20.92 -8.78 -21.91
N SER A 125 -19.81 -8.05 -22.00
CA SER A 125 -18.44 -8.58 -21.96
C SER A 125 -17.62 -7.71 -20.99
N PRO A 126 -17.47 -8.11 -19.72
CA PRO A 126 -16.71 -7.35 -18.72
C PRO A 126 -15.24 -7.16 -19.11
N ARG A 127 -14.65 -8.18 -19.77
CA ARG A 127 -13.26 -8.12 -20.23
C ARG A 127 -13.06 -7.07 -21.33
N ASP A 128 -13.95 -6.99 -22.32
CA ASP A 128 -13.86 -5.96 -23.36
C ASP A 128 -14.11 -4.54 -22.81
N TYR A 129 -14.82 -4.43 -21.69
CA TYR A 129 -14.96 -3.15 -20.98
C TYR A 129 -13.66 -2.78 -20.26
N GLU A 130 -13.11 -3.71 -19.50
CA GLU A 130 -11.83 -3.56 -18.79
C GLU A 130 -10.69 -3.20 -19.74
N ASP A 131 -10.52 -3.93 -20.85
CA ASP A 131 -9.46 -3.70 -21.84
C ASP A 131 -9.47 -2.27 -22.40
N ARG A 132 -10.63 -1.61 -22.41
CA ARG A 132 -10.78 -0.20 -22.83
C ARG A 132 -10.65 0.79 -21.67
N ALA A 133 -11.25 0.48 -20.52
CA ALA A 133 -11.30 1.39 -19.38
C ALA A 133 -9.96 1.44 -18.60
N ALA A 134 -9.25 0.33 -18.48
CA ALA A 134 -8.02 0.24 -17.68
C ALA A 134 -6.92 1.21 -18.16
N PRO A 135 -6.62 1.34 -19.47
CA PRO A 135 -5.67 2.35 -19.96
C PRO A 135 -6.11 3.80 -19.68
N GLU A 136 -7.41 4.09 -19.81
CA GLU A 136 -7.97 5.43 -19.54
C GLU A 136 -7.84 5.78 -18.06
N ILE A 137 -8.22 4.86 -17.17
CA ILE A 137 -8.08 5.03 -15.71
C ILE A 137 -6.61 5.16 -15.32
N ARG A 138 -5.70 4.40 -15.95
CA ARG A 138 -4.26 4.53 -15.69
C ARG A 138 -3.75 5.93 -16.02
N GLN A 139 -4.19 6.47 -17.15
CA GLN A 139 -3.82 7.83 -17.56
C GLN A 139 -4.42 8.89 -16.64
N TYR A 140 -5.66 8.66 -16.19
CA TYR A 140 -6.34 9.52 -15.24
C TYR A 140 -5.62 9.56 -13.88
N LEU A 141 -5.15 8.41 -13.38
CA LEU A 141 -4.43 8.27 -12.11
C LEU A 141 -2.91 8.45 -12.22
N LYS A 142 -2.41 9.06 -13.29
CA LYS A 142 -0.97 9.12 -13.55
C LYS A 142 -0.19 9.73 -12.38
N GLU A 143 -0.64 10.84 -11.83
CA GLU A 143 0.05 11.55 -10.74
C GLU A 143 0.05 10.73 -9.44
N ALA A 144 -1.09 10.17 -9.06
CA ALA A 144 -1.21 9.26 -7.92
C ALA A 144 -0.29 8.03 -8.07
N ILE A 145 -0.22 7.44 -9.27
CA ILE A 145 0.66 6.31 -9.57
C ILE A 145 2.15 6.71 -9.46
N ASP A 146 2.54 7.88 -9.96
CA ASP A 146 3.92 8.37 -9.86
C ASP A 146 4.35 8.57 -8.40
N LEU A 147 3.47 9.16 -7.58
CA LEU A 147 3.68 9.29 -6.13
C LEU A 147 3.77 7.91 -5.44
N ALA A 148 2.89 6.99 -5.80
CA ALA A 148 2.89 5.63 -5.28
C ALA A 148 4.16 4.85 -5.63
N GLN A 149 4.79 5.10 -6.79
CA GLN A 149 6.08 4.48 -7.13
C GLN A 149 7.21 4.99 -6.24
N VAL A 150 7.22 6.27 -5.89
CA VAL A 150 8.17 6.84 -4.92
C VAL A 150 7.94 6.22 -3.53
N ALA A 151 6.68 6.11 -3.09
CA ALA A 151 6.33 5.42 -1.85
C ALA A 151 6.74 3.95 -1.85
N LYS A 152 6.52 3.23 -2.96
CA LYS A 152 6.89 1.83 -3.16
C LYS A 152 8.41 1.63 -2.98
N ALA A 153 9.23 2.59 -3.40
CA ALA A 153 10.67 2.55 -3.19
C ALA A 153 11.05 2.65 -1.69
N GLN A 154 10.34 3.47 -0.90
CA GLN A 154 10.57 3.58 0.56
C GLN A 154 10.20 2.29 1.30
N ILE A 155 9.17 1.58 0.85
CA ILE A 155 8.67 0.34 1.51
C ILE A 155 9.29 -0.94 0.93
N LYS A 156 10.13 -0.86 -0.09
CA LYS A 156 10.83 -2.01 -0.69
C LYS A 156 11.50 -2.93 0.36
N PRO A 157 12.17 -2.41 1.41
CA PRO A 157 12.73 -3.26 2.46
C PRO A 157 11.67 -4.03 3.26
N VAL A 158 10.43 -3.54 3.33
CA VAL A 158 9.32 -4.20 4.02
C VAL A 158 8.74 -5.34 3.17
N THR A 159 8.66 -5.15 1.85
CA THR A 159 8.00 -6.08 0.92
C THR A 159 8.92 -7.20 0.43
N GLU A 160 10.21 -6.95 0.20
CA GLU A 160 11.15 -7.95 -0.35
C GLU A 160 11.71 -8.93 0.68
N GLN A 161 11.62 -8.63 1.97
CA GLN A 161 12.20 -9.45 3.04
C GLN A 161 11.45 -10.78 3.30
N ALA A 162 10.41 -11.04 2.50
CA ALA A 162 9.57 -12.22 2.46
C ALA A 162 10.22 -13.50 1.91
N GLY A 163 11.25 -13.39 1.06
CA GLY A 163 11.81 -14.51 0.30
C GLY A 163 12.96 -15.27 0.98
N GLY A 164 13.27 -14.94 2.24
CA GLY A 164 14.52 -15.32 2.91
C GLY A 164 14.44 -16.45 3.95
N HIS A 165 13.43 -17.32 3.94
CA HIS A 165 13.54 -18.59 4.66
C HIS A 165 14.17 -19.64 3.74
N GLN A 166 15.51 -19.59 3.61
CA GLN A 166 16.24 -20.79 3.21
C GLN A 166 16.10 -21.80 4.35
N ASN A 167 15.44 -22.92 4.05
CA ASN A 167 15.46 -24.10 4.89
C ASN A 167 16.93 -24.42 5.25
N PRO A 168 17.32 -24.49 6.53
CA PRO A 168 18.62 -25.03 6.87
C PRO A 168 18.57 -26.52 6.49
N THR A 169 19.28 -26.86 5.42
CA THR A 169 19.58 -28.24 5.05
C THR A 169 20.18 -28.92 6.26
N ARG A 170 19.42 -29.88 6.78
CA ARG A 170 19.81 -30.79 7.85
C ARG A 170 21.12 -31.47 7.41
N PRO A 171 22.19 -31.48 8.23
CA PRO A 171 23.37 -32.25 7.89
C PRO A 171 23.00 -33.73 7.94
N GLU A 172 23.10 -34.42 6.80
CA GLU A 172 23.01 -35.87 6.78
C GLU A 172 24.12 -36.44 7.66
N SER A 173 23.69 -37.09 8.74
CA SER A 173 24.52 -38.00 9.51
C SER A 173 24.52 -39.32 8.76
N THR A 174 25.70 -39.76 8.31
CA THR A 174 26.36 -41.07 8.47
C THR A 174 27.19 -41.40 7.23
#